data_AF-A0A4Q5QX23-F1
#
_entry.id   AF-A0A4Q5QX23-F1
#
_cell.length_a   1.000
_cell.length_b   1.000
_cell.length_c   1.000
_cell.angle_alpha   90.00
_cell.angle_beta   90.00
_cell.angle_gamma   90.00
#
_symmetry.space_group_name_H-M   'P 1'
#
loop_
_entity.id
_entity.type
_entity.pdbx_description
1 polymer ?
#
loop_
_entity_poly.entity_id
_entity_poly.type
_entity_poly.pdbx_seq_one_letter_code
_entity_poly.pdbx_strand_id
1 'polypeptide(L)'
;MLAEAEIDPQRINDAMDRRIRMRQGGMLAQDHFPRLLAKVTGMRVNVLRRRNRYLLLEADVRGTIYREVGRTKCDFLCPGTLSPATQIAARGKALNEVISHGVLGPFMGGVTIESPSDAWDGAVAFNLQPRWQRFGE
;
A
#
# COMPACT_ATOMS: atom_id res chain seq x y z
N MET A 1 23.57 13.12 4.69
CA MET A 1 23.02 12.45 5.89
C MET A 1 21.57 12.86 6.02
N LEU A 2 20.64 12.02 5.56
CA LEU A 2 19.23 12.19 5.87
C LEU A 2 19.11 11.92 7.37
N ALA A 3 18.97 12.98 8.16
CA ALA A 3 18.56 12.84 9.55
C ALA A 3 17.32 11.95 9.53
N GLU A 4 17.44 10.78 10.16
CA GLU A 4 16.33 9.88 10.40
C GLU A 4 15.19 10.76 10.92
N ALA A 5 14.17 10.96 10.12
CA ALA A 5 12.94 11.47 10.68
C ALA A 5 12.52 10.38 11.66
N GLU A 6 12.72 10.65 12.94
CA GLU A 6 12.27 9.82 14.04
C GLU A 6 10.74 9.82 14.03
N ILE A 7 10.18 9.04 13.10
CA ILE A 7 8.79 8.66 13.12
C ILE A 7 8.68 7.66 14.26
N ASP A 8 8.45 8.18 15.46
CA ASP A 8 8.21 7.36 16.64
C ASP A 8 6.91 6.55 16.45
N PRO A 9 6.99 5.21 16.35
CA PRO A 9 5.81 4.36 16.20
C PRO A 9 4.80 4.52 17.34
N GLN A 10 5.26 4.86 18.56
CA GLN A 10 4.38 5.04 19.70
C GLN A 10 3.48 6.27 19.53
N ARG A 11 4.00 7.36 18.95
CA ARG A 11 3.19 8.55 18.65
C ARG A 11 2.09 8.28 17.64
N ILE A 12 2.35 7.44 16.63
CA ILE A 12 1.32 6.99 15.68
C ILE A 12 0.28 6.16 16.43
N ASN A 13 0.72 5.25 17.30
CA ASN A 13 -0.18 4.41 18.08
C ASN A 13 -1.12 5.24 18.96
N ASP A 14 -0.59 6.19 19.72
CA ASP A 14 -1.37 7.06 20.59
C ASP A 14 -2.37 7.91 19.80
N ALA A 15 -1.98 8.40 18.62
CA ALA A 15 -2.87 9.14 17.74
C ALA A 15 -4.04 8.28 17.23
N MET A 16 -3.77 7.02 16.87
CA MET A 16 -4.81 6.06 16.49
C MET A 16 -5.76 5.78 17.65
N ASP A 17 -5.23 5.55 18.86
CA ASP A 17 -6.03 5.29 20.05
C ASP A 17 -6.90 6.48 20.44
N ARG A 18 -6.41 7.72 20.24
CA ARG A 18 -7.24 8.93 20.36
C ARG A 18 -8.37 8.93 19.33
N ARG A 19 -8.10 8.67 18.05
CA ARG A 19 -9.14 8.62 16.98
C ARG A 19 -10.21 7.56 17.25
N ILE A 20 -9.81 6.38 17.73
CA ILE A 20 -10.74 5.29 18.09
C ILE A 20 -11.65 5.73 19.24
N ARG A 21 -11.09 6.33 20.30
CA ARG A 21 -11.89 6.87 21.42
C ARG A 21 -12.89 7.93 20.96
N MET A 22 -12.53 8.73 19.97
CA MET A 22 -13.42 9.72 19.33
C MET A 22 -14.42 9.11 18.32
N ARG A 23 -14.48 7.78 18.18
CA ARG A 23 -15.32 7.07 17.20
C ARG A 23 -15.05 7.44 15.73
N GLN A 24 -13.84 7.90 15.42
CA GLN A 24 -13.43 8.31 14.07
C GLN A 24 -12.74 7.18 13.28
N GLY A 25 -13.02 5.91 13.61
CA GLY A 25 -12.63 4.75 12.80
C GLY A 25 -11.14 4.35 12.80
N GLY A 26 -10.32 4.92 13.69
CA GLY A 26 -8.89 4.56 13.80
C GLY A 26 -8.09 4.84 12.52
N MET A 27 -8.38 5.98 11.88
CA MET A 27 -7.77 6.40 10.63
C MET A 27 -7.09 7.76 10.80
N LEU A 28 -5.89 7.90 10.23
CA LEU A 28 -5.15 9.15 10.13
C LEU A 28 -5.01 9.51 8.65
N ALA A 29 -6.02 10.20 8.12
CA ALA A 29 -6.03 10.74 6.78
C ALA A 29 -5.72 12.24 6.84
N GLN A 30 -4.84 12.73 5.95
CA GLN A 30 -4.41 14.14 5.90
C GLN A 30 -3.69 14.67 7.16
N ASP A 31 -3.45 13.82 8.15
CA ASP A 31 -2.69 14.10 9.36
C ASP A 31 -1.20 14.38 9.09
N HIS A 32 -0.50 14.91 10.10
CA HIS A 32 0.94 15.18 10.00
C HIS A 32 1.78 13.91 9.77
N PHE A 33 1.34 12.73 10.27
CA PHE A 33 2.07 11.48 10.11
C PHE A 33 2.16 10.99 8.65
N PRO A 34 1.05 10.87 7.88
CA PRO A 34 1.13 10.64 6.43
C PRO A 34 2.06 11.60 5.69
N ARG A 35 2.01 12.90 6.01
CA ARG A 35 2.87 13.92 5.39
C ARG A 35 4.34 13.74 5.75
N LEU A 36 4.62 13.39 7.01
CA LEU A 36 5.97 13.12 7.48
C LEU A 36 6.54 11.88 6.80
N LEU A 37 5.79 10.79 6.74
CA LEU A 37 6.17 9.60 5.97
C LEU A 37 6.51 9.96 4.52
N ALA A 38 5.68 10.77 3.87
CA ALA A 38 5.95 11.19 2.50
C ALA A 38 7.24 12.00 2.32
N LYS A 39 7.61 12.83 3.30
CA LYS A 39 8.90 13.56 3.27
C LYS A 39 10.11 12.62 3.39
N VAL A 40 9.94 11.51 4.10
CA VAL A 40 11.04 10.57 4.43
C VAL A 40 11.21 9.53 3.33
N THR A 41 10.10 8.97 2.86
CA THR A 41 10.10 7.89 1.87
C THR A 41 10.02 8.41 0.44
N GLY A 42 9.65 9.67 0.25
CA GLY A 42 9.33 10.22 -1.07
C GLY A 42 8.00 9.70 -1.66
N MET A 43 7.29 8.83 -0.94
CA MET A 43 6.01 8.25 -1.37
C MET A 43 4.84 9.01 -0.75
N ARG A 44 3.86 9.44 -1.53
CA ARG A 44 2.69 10.12 -0.99
C ARG A 44 1.80 9.13 -0.24
N VAL A 45 2.00 9.05 1.06
CA VAL A 45 1.10 8.33 1.96
C VAL A 45 -0.17 9.14 2.12
N ASN A 46 -1.30 8.54 1.74
CA ASN A 46 -2.61 9.19 1.83
C ASN A 46 -3.28 8.90 3.17
N VAL A 47 -3.19 7.65 3.62
CA VAL A 47 -3.90 7.16 4.80
C VAL A 47 -3.04 6.18 5.57
N LEU A 48 -3.06 6.32 6.90
CA LEU A 48 -2.73 5.24 7.82
C LEU A 48 -4.03 4.80 8.51
N ARG A 49 -4.25 3.50 8.67
CA ARG A 49 -5.44 2.96 9.31
C ARG A 49 -5.09 1.81 10.24
N ARG A 50 -5.73 1.73 11.40
CA ARG A 50 -5.63 0.57 12.28
C ARG A 50 -6.80 -0.40 12.02
N ARG A 51 -6.49 -1.68 11.75
CA ARG A 51 -7.47 -2.76 11.61
C ARG A 51 -6.95 -4.03 12.27
N ASN A 52 -7.72 -4.64 13.16
CA ASN A 52 -7.36 -5.90 13.85
C ASN A 52 -5.93 -5.91 14.43
N ARG A 53 -5.53 -4.80 15.08
CA ARG A 53 -4.18 -4.53 15.64
C ARG A 53 -3.07 -4.24 14.64
N TYR A 54 -3.33 -4.33 13.34
CA TYR A 54 -2.38 -3.98 12.30
C TYR A 54 -2.50 -2.51 11.92
N LEU A 55 -1.36 -1.87 11.69
CA LEU A 55 -1.30 -0.60 11.00
C LEU A 55 -1.22 -0.91 9.51
N LEU A 56 -2.16 -0.38 8.75
CA LEU A 56 -2.31 -0.57 7.31
C LEU A 56 -2.12 0.78 6.61
N LEU A 57 -1.40 0.74 5.50
CA LEU A 57 -1.05 1.90 4.69
C LEU A 57 -1.90 1.99 3.41
N GLU A 58 -2.28 3.20 3.02
CA GLU A 58 -2.63 3.52 1.63
C GLU A 58 -1.69 4.62 1.11
N ALA A 59 -1.09 4.38 -0.05
CA ALA A 59 -0.17 5.29 -0.70
C ALA A 59 -0.56 5.50 -2.18
N ASP A 60 -0.40 6.72 -2.65
CA ASP A 60 -0.45 7.08 -4.06
C ASP A 60 0.97 7.33 -4.56
N VAL A 61 1.33 6.67 -5.64
CA VAL A 61 2.56 6.93 -6.36
C VAL A 61 2.23 7.23 -7.82
N ARG A 62 2.11 8.53 -8.11
CA ARG A 62 1.87 9.08 -9.46
C ARG A 62 0.58 8.54 -10.10
N GLY A 63 -0.49 8.44 -9.31
CA GLY A 63 -1.79 7.94 -9.76
C GLY A 63 -1.97 6.43 -9.60
N THR A 64 -0.91 5.71 -9.24
CA THR A 64 -1.01 4.31 -8.81
C THR A 64 -1.29 4.24 -7.32
N ILE A 65 -2.36 3.55 -6.94
CA ILE A 65 -2.73 3.35 -5.54
C ILE A 65 -2.26 1.97 -5.09
N TYR A 66 -1.52 1.96 -3.99
CA TYR A 66 -1.18 0.77 -3.24
C TYR A 66 -1.90 0.83 -1.88
N ARG A 67 -2.63 -0.22 -1.53
CA ARG A 67 -3.42 -0.29 -0.30
C ARG A 67 -3.21 -1.60 0.42
N GLU A 68 -2.88 -1.55 1.71
CA GLU A 68 -2.91 -2.72 2.59
C GLU A 68 -4.32 -2.92 3.13
N VAL A 69 -4.92 -4.09 2.88
CA VAL A 69 -6.30 -4.42 3.27
C VAL A 69 -6.36 -5.29 4.52
N GLY A 70 -5.33 -6.11 4.68
CA GLY A 70 -5.09 -6.95 5.84
C GLY A 70 -3.60 -7.23 5.98
N ARG A 71 -3.25 -8.18 6.85
CA ARG A 71 -1.86 -8.59 7.03
C ARG A 71 -1.31 -9.09 5.70
N THR A 72 -1.85 -10.16 5.14
CA THR A 72 -1.28 -10.84 3.96
C THR A 72 -1.87 -10.37 2.63
N LYS A 73 -2.69 -9.32 2.63
CA LYS A 73 -3.46 -8.92 1.45
C LYS A 73 -3.33 -7.43 1.18
N CYS A 74 -2.94 -7.12 -0.05
CA CYS A 74 -2.82 -5.76 -0.55
C CYS A 74 -3.59 -5.62 -1.87
N ASP A 75 -4.15 -4.45 -2.11
CA ASP A 75 -4.71 -4.08 -3.39
C ASP A 75 -3.74 -3.15 -4.11
N PHE A 76 -3.67 -3.31 -5.41
CA PHE A 76 -2.93 -2.44 -6.30
C PHE A 76 -3.82 -2.00 -7.44
N LEU A 77 -3.86 -0.70 -7.67
CA LEU A 77 -4.63 -0.07 -8.72
C LEU A 77 -3.71 0.86 -9.50
N CYS A 78 -3.54 0.64 -10.79
CA CYS A 78 -2.77 1.54 -11.64
C CYS A 78 -3.60 2.05 -12.83
N PRO A 79 -3.35 3.29 -13.27
CA PRO A 79 -3.91 3.79 -14.51
C PRO A 79 -3.45 2.96 -15.71
N GLY A 80 -4.32 2.82 -16.70
CA GLY A 80 -4.05 2.08 -17.92
C GLY A 80 -4.85 0.79 -18.00
N THR A 81 -4.82 0.17 -19.18
CA THR A 81 -5.61 -1.02 -19.49
C THR A 81 -4.70 -2.18 -19.81
N LEU A 82 -5.07 -3.36 -19.29
CA LEU A 82 -4.52 -4.64 -19.74
C LEU A 82 -5.66 -5.44 -20.37
N SER A 83 -5.34 -6.22 -21.41
CA SER A 83 -6.33 -7.13 -21.97
C SER A 83 -6.82 -8.13 -20.91
N PRO A 84 -8.09 -8.58 -20.95
CA PRO A 84 -8.60 -9.58 -20.00
C PRO A 84 -7.73 -10.83 -19.93
N ALA A 85 -7.23 -11.31 -21.09
CA ALA A 85 -6.34 -12.46 -21.17
C ALA A 85 -5.02 -12.24 -20.41
N THR A 86 -4.42 -11.04 -20.53
CA THR A 86 -3.21 -10.67 -19.79
C THR A 86 -3.46 -10.60 -18.30
N GLN A 87 -4.60 -10.04 -17.86
CA GLN A 87 -4.94 -9.96 -16.44
C GLN A 87 -5.12 -11.35 -15.82
N ILE A 88 -5.81 -12.26 -16.52
CA ILE A 88 -6.00 -13.64 -16.06
C ILE A 88 -4.64 -14.37 -15.99
N ALA A 89 -3.80 -14.22 -17.01
CA ALA A 89 -2.47 -14.84 -17.07
C ALA A 89 -1.43 -14.18 -16.14
N ALA A 90 -1.78 -13.08 -15.46
CA ALA A 90 -0.91 -12.39 -14.52
C ALA A 90 -0.85 -13.09 -13.15
N ARG A 91 -1.84 -13.93 -12.83
CA ARG A 91 -1.86 -14.69 -11.58
C ARG A 91 -0.59 -15.53 -11.41
N GLY A 92 0.01 -15.44 -10.23
CA GLY A 92 1.26 -16.14 -9.88
C GLY A 92 2.52 -15.49 -10.43
N LYS A 93 2.41 -14.46 -11.28
CA LYS A 93 3.57 -13.69 -11.76
C LYS A 93 3.95 -12.61 -10.77
N ALA A 94 5.21 -12.19 -10.84
CA ALA A 94 5.65 -11.03 -10.11
C ALA A 94 5.04 -9.77 -10.73
N LEU A 95 4.61 -8.82 -9.89
CA LEU A 95 3.93 -7.61 -10.35
C LEU A 95 4.78 -6.79 -11.35
N ASN A 96 6.10 -6.74 -11.13
CA ASN A 96 7.03 -6.02 -12.00
C ASN A 96 7.24 -6.67 -13.38
N GLU A 97 6.86 -7.94 -13.56
CA GLU A 97 6.86 -8.62 -14.87
C GLU A 97 5.64 -8.22 -15.71
N VAL A 98 4.55 -7.81 -15.04
CA VAL A 98 3.28 -7.46 -15.69
C VAL A 98 3.15 -5.94 -15.86
N ILE A 99 3.64 -5.17 -14.87
CA ILE A 99 3.59 -3.72 -14.86
C ILE A 99 4.97 -3.18 -14.54
N SER A 100 5.60 -2.54 -15.53
CA SER A 100 6.84 -1.80 -15.32
C SER A 100 6.51 -0.43 -14.75
N HIS A 101 6.60 -0.30 -13.43
CA HIS A 101 6.44 0.99 -12.75
C HIS A 101 7.75 1.36 -12.05
N GLY A 102 8.65 2.03 -12.77
CA GLY A 102 10.04 2.26 -12.36
C GLY A 102 10.23 2.94 -10.98
N VAL A 103 9.24 3.68 -10.49
CA VAL A 103 9.25 4.32 -9.15
C VAL A 103 8.88 3.34 -8.03
N LEU A 104 8.03 2.35 -8.34
CA LEU A 104 7.58 1.33 -7.38
C LEU A 104 8.40 0.05 -7.46
N GLY A 105 9.25 -0.11 -8.49
CA GLY A 105 10.09 -1.29 -8.71
C GLY A 105 10.84 -1.80 -7.47
N PRO A 106 11.49 -0.93 -6.67
CA PRO A 106 12.16 -1.36 -5.43
C PRO A 106 11.20 -1.85 -4.33
N PHE A 107 9.99 -1.29 -4.25
CA PHE A 107 9.00 -1.63 -3.21
C PHE A 107 8.12 -2.83 -3.60
N MET A 108 7.85 -2.99 -4.89
CA MET A 108 7.02 -4.07 -5.44
C MET A 108 7.83 -5.26 -5.93
N GLY A 109 9.16 -5.19 -5.81
CA GLY A 109 10.10 -6.22 -6.26
C GLY A 109 9.72 -7.60 -5.75
N GLY A 110 9.08 -8.37 -6.64
CA GLY A 110 8.60 -9.72 -6.45
C GLY A 110 7.44 -9.94 -5.47
N VAL A 111 6.65 -8.91 -5.23
CA VAL A 111 5.26 -9.08 -4.81
C VAL A 111 4.53 -9.88 -5.90
N THR A 112 3.80 -10.93 -5.49
CA THR A 112 3.11 -11.84 -6.43
C THR A 112 1.67 -11.41 -6.60
N ILE A 113 1.17 -11.47 -7.84
CA ILE A 113 -0.24 -11.25 -8.15
C ILE A 113 -1.04 -12.49 -7.75
N GLU A 114 -1.96 -12.34 -6.80
CA GLU A 114 -2.83 -13.44 -6.34
C GLU A 114 -4.02 -13.63 -7.27
N SER A 115 -4.63 -12.52 -7.68
CA SER A 115 -5.77 -12.50 -8.60
C SER A 115 -5.97 -11.11 -9.20
N PRO A 116 -6.63 -11.01 -10.38
CA PRO A 116 -7.27 -9.77 -10.79
C PRO A 116 -8.23 -9.27 -9.70
N SER A 117 -8.34 -7.96 -9.55
CA SER A 117 -9.32 -7.30 -8.70
C SER A 117 -10.32 -6.56 -9.58
N ASP A 118 -11.49 -6.23 -9.02
CA ASP A 118 -12.50 -5.45 -9.72
C ASP A 118 -11.93 -4.05 -10.02
N ALA A 119 -11.62 -3.81 -11.29
CA ALA A 119 -11.17 -2.51 -11.75
C ALA A 119 -12.35 -1.53 -11.78
N TRP A 120 -12.15 -0.34 -11.21
CA TRP A 120 -12.99 0.81 -11.55
C TRP A 120 -12.48 1.43 -12.86
N ASP A 121 -13.40 1.65 -13.81
CA ASP A 121 -13.22 2.44 -15.04
C ASP A 121 -11.82 2.40 -15.68
N GLY A 122 -11.54 1.34 -16.44
CA GLY A 122 -10.39 1.31 -17.34
C GLY A 122 -9.02 1.36 -16.65
N ALA A 123 -8.96 1.14 -15.34
CA ALA A 123 -7.73 0.90 -14.59
C ALA A 123 -7.41 -0.61 -14.53
N VAL A 124 -6.18 -0.94 -14.17
CA VAL A 124 -5.77 -2.31 -13.88
C VAL A 124 -5.69 -2.49 -12.38
N ALA A 125 -6.38 -3.49 -11.86
CA ALA A 125 -6.45 -3.77 -10.44
C ALA A 125 -6.02 -5.21 -10.14
N PHE A 126 -5.18 -5.39 -9.13
CA PHE A 126 -4.68 -6.69 -8.68
C PHE A 126 -4.76 -6.82 -7.16
N ASN A 127 -5.16 -7.99 -6.70
CA ASN A 127 -4.87 -8.44 -5.34
C ASN A 127 -3.44 -8.98 -5.32
N LEU A 128 -2.68 -8.56 -4.32
CA LEU A 128 -1.26 -8.85 -4.18
C LEU A 128 -0.95 -9.54 -2.86
N GLN A 129 0.05 -10.41 -2.90
CA GLN A 129 0.66 -11.01 -1.72
C GLN A 129 2.02 -10.34 -1.42
N PRO A 130 2.15 -9.54 -0.35
CA PRO A 130 3.36 -8.76 -0.05
C PRO A 130 4.55 -9.64 0.35
N ARG A 131 5.77 -9.27 -0.06
CA ARG A 131 7.01 -10.02 0.27
C ARG A 131 7.54 -9.79 1.67
N TRP A 132 7.34 -8.60 2.25
CA TRP A 132 7.84 -8.25 3.58
C TRP A 132 7.14 -9.00 4.72
N GLN A 133 6.32 -10.00 4.40
CA GLN A 133 5.71 -10.94 5.33
C GLN A 133 6.28 -12.35 5.25
N ARG A 134 7.45 -12.53 4.64
CA ARG A 134 8.30 -13.69 4.95
C ARG A 134 8.78 -13.58 6.40
N PHE A 135 7.90 -13.88 7.34
CA PHE A 135 8.27 -14.18 8.71
C PHE A 135 8.88 -15.58 8.69
N GLY A 136 10.21 -15.67 8.69
CA GLY A 136 10.97 -16.90 8.94
C GLY A 136 10.71 -18.06 7.98
N GLU A 137 11.63 -18.27 7.05
CA GLU A 137 12.21 -19.62 6.96
C GLU A 137 13.40 -19.67 7.92
#